data_AF-A0A173XF37-F1
#
_entry.id   AF-A0A173XF37-F1
#
_cell.length_a   1.000
_cell.length_b   1.000
_cell.length_c   1.000
_cell.angle_alpha   90.00
_cell.angle_beta   90.00
_cell.angle_gamma   90.00
#
_symmetry.space_group_name_H-M   'P 1'
#
loop_
_entity.id
_entity.type
_entity.pdbx_description
1 polymer ?
#
loop_
_entity_poly.entity_id
_entity_poly.type
_entity_poly.pdbx_seq_one_letter_code
_entity_poly.pdbx_strand_id
1 'polypeptide(L)'
;MSYYAGYHGVACYLSIEDFEDFMKSYFKLHPDLTEEEREDLDPAEYAFKKSDGSGDFSFFEVTADSADGMRIFPFQYENIPGKECIDLPIVDQYVVFADYQPDTLEFICNPQYHSYEDILKEFKGKLEKYLPENFPWDERIGRYSYAVYA
;
A
#
# COMPACT_ATOMS: atom_id res chain seq x y z
N MET A 1 15.89 -3.54 26.08
CA MET A 1 16.68 -2.52 25.36
C MET A 1 15.71 -1.91 24.38
N SER A 2 15.41 -0.62 24.51
CA SER A 2 14.53 0.04 23.55
C SER A 2 15.35 0.58 22.39
N TYR A 3 14.89 0.37 21.16
CA TYR A 3 15.57 0.84 19.95
C TYR A 3 14.57 1.27 18.89
N TYR A 4 14.98 2.16 17.99
CA TYR A 4 14.19 2.48 16.80
C TYR A 4 14.56 1.52 15.67
N ALA A 5 13.58 0.86 15.08
CA ALA A 5 13.72 0.08 13.86
C ALA A 5 13.23 0.91 12.68
N GLY A 6 14.08 1.10 11.67
CA GLY A 6 13.72 1.79 10.43
C GLY A 6 13.15 0.81 9.41
N TYR A 7 11.99 1.13 8.85
CA TYR A 7 11.32 0.36 7.81
C TYR A 7 11.29 1.17 6.52
N HIS A 8 11.55 0.50 5.41
CA HIS A 8 11.52 1.10 4.08
C HIS A 8 11.19 0.04 3.03
N GLY A 9 10.71 0.49 1.88
CA GLY A 9 10.32 -0.41 0.80
C GLY A 9 9.54 0.34 -0.27
N VAL A 10 8.70 -0.39 -1.01
CA VAL A 10 7.80 0.18 -2.02
C VAL A 10 6.36 0.03 -1.55
N ALA A 11 5.55 1.07 -1.72
CA ALA A 11 4.14 1.07 -1.33
C ALA A 11 3.29 1.85 -2.33
N CYS A 12 1.99 1.55 -2.30
CA CYS A 12 0.94 2.39 -2.84
C CYS A 12 0.11 2.92 -1.67
N TYR A 13 -0.08 4.25 -1.58
CA TYR A 13 -1.01 4.81 -0.59
C TYR A 13 -2.38 5.09 -1.18
N LEU A 14 -3.39 4.96 -0.33
CA LEU A 14 -4.77 5.33 -0.60
C LEU A 14 -5.15 6.43 0.41
N SER A 15 -5.78 7.48 -0.10
CA SER A 15 -6.51 8.39 0.77
C SER A 15 -7.72 7.66 1.39
N ILE A 16 -8.35 8.27 2.40
CA ILE A 16 -9.59 7.74 2.99
C ILE A 16 -10.65 7.52 1.90
N GLU A 17 -10.82 8.49 1.00
CA GLU A 17 -11.79 8.40 -0.11
C GLU A 17 -11.46 7.23 -1.06
N ASP A 18 -10.17 7.07 -1.42
CA ASP A 18 -9.73 5.94 -2.26
C ASP A 18 -10.00 4.59 -1.58
N PHE A 19 -9.78 4.51 -0.26
CA PHE A 19 -10.02 3.30 0.53
C PHE A 19 -11.51 2.99 0.70
N GLU A 20 -12.35 3.99 0.92
CA GLU A 20 -13.80 3.81 0.95
C GLU A 20 -14.33 3.29 -0.39
N ASP A 21 -13.82 3.82 -1.50
CA ASP A 21 -14.18 3.36 -2.84
C ASP A 21 -13.69 1.94 -3.12
N PHE A 22 -12.49 1.60 -2.62
CA PHE A 22 -12.01 0.23 -2.58
C PHE A 22 -12.99 -0.70 -1.84
N MET A 23 -13.38 -0.36 -0.61
CA MET A 23 -14.25 -1.22 0.22
C MET A 23 -15.62 -1.43 -0.42
N LYS A 24 -16.23 -0.35 -0.95
CA LYS A 24 -17.51 -0.43 -1.69
C LYS A 24 -17.42 -1.39 -2.88
N SER A 25 -16.35 -1.28 -3.66
CA SER A 25 -16.14 -2.12 -4.84
C SER A 25 -15.80 -3.56 -4.47
N TYR A 26 -14.99 -3.75 -3.43
CA TYR A 26 -14.60 -5.07 -2.93
C TYR A 26 -15.83 -5.86 -2.48
N PHE A 27 -16.70 -5.28 -1.63
CA PHE A 27 -17.91 -5.97 -1.16
C PHE A 27 -18.95 -6.24 -2.26
N LYS A 28 -18.95 -5.43 -3.33
CA LYS A 28 -19.78 -5.70 -4.51
C LYS A 28 -19.27 -6.91 -5.30
N LEU A 29 -17.96 -7.10 -5.37
CA LEU A 29 -17.31 -8.18 -6.13
C LEU A 29 -17.15 -9.47 -5.32
N HIS A 30 -17.19 -9.39 -3.98
CA HIS A 30 -17.11 -10.52 -3.04
C HIS A 30 -18.38 -10.59 -2.18
N PRO A 31 -19.54 -10.98 -2.76
CA PRO A 31 -20.81 -11.06 -2.05
C PRO A 31 -20.88 -12.22 -1.04
N ASP A 32 -19.83 -13.06 -0.96
CA ASP A 32 -19.65 -14.15 -0.01
C ASP A 32 -19.50 -13.67 1.44
N LEU A 33 -19.10 -12.41 1.65
CA LEU A 33 -19.02 -11.80 2.98
C LEU A 33 -20.41 -11.38 3.48
N THR A 34 -20.78 -11.86 4.67
CA THR A 34 -21.99 -11.46 5.40
C THR A 34 -21.92 -10.00 5.86
N GLU A 35 -23.05 -9.40 6.23
CA GLU A 35 -23.06 -8.02 6.76
C GLU A 35 -22.25 -7.89 8.05
N GLU A 36 -22.35 -8.87 8.96
CA GLU A 36 -21.59 -8.91 10.22
C GLU A 36 -20.08 -8.98 9.95
N GLU A 37 -19.63 -9.84 9.02
CA GLU A 37 -18.21 -9.91 8.61
C GLU A 37 -17.69 -8.63 7.98
N ARG A 38 -18.57 -7.77 7.42
CA ARG A 38 -18.17 -6.49 6.84
C ARG A 38 -18.04 -5.39 7.90
N GLU A 39 -18.91 -5.41 8.90
CA GLU A 39 -18.91 -4.43 9.99
C GLU A 39 -17.73 -4.63 10.94
N ASP A 40 -17.35 -5.88 11.21
CA ASP A 40 -16.25 -6.23 12.11
C ASP A 40 -14.87 -6.34 11.40
N LEU A 41 -14.81 -5.99 10.11
CA LEU A 41 -13.60 -6.13 9.31
C LEU A 41 -12.55 -5.09 9.72
N ASP A 42 -11.45 -5.54 10.31
CA ASP A 42 -10.23 -4.75 10.47
C ASP A 42 -9.37 -4.85 9.19
N PRO A 43 -9.16 -3.76 8.43
CA PRO A 43 -8.37 -3.79 7.20
C PRO A 43 -6.91 -4.22 7.38
N ALA A 44 -6.35 -4.05 8.58
CA ALA A 44 -4.98 -4.43 8.90
C ALA A 44 -4.85 -5.95 9.16
N GLU A 45 -5.91 -6.58 9.65
CA GLU A 45 -5.92 -8.02 9.98
C GLU A 45 -6.61 -8.87 8.90
N TYR A 46 -7.34 -8.24 7.98
CA TYR A 46 -8.08 -8.94 6.93
C TYR A 46 -7.23 -9.23 5.68
N ALA A 47 -7.35 -10.47 5.17
CA ALA A 47 -6.71 -10.91 3.94
C ALA A 47 -7.63 -10.68 2.73
N PHE A 48 -7.47 -9.55 2.05
CA PHE A 48 -8.22 -9.19 0.85
C PHE A 48 -7.73 -9.97 -0.36
N LYS A 49 -8.64 -10.48 -1.19
CA LYS A 49 -8.30 -11.14 -2.45
C LYS A 49 -7.79 -10.12 -3.46
N LYS A 50 -6.61 -10.37 -4.04
CA LYS A 50 -6.05 -9.57 -5.14
C LYS A 50 -7.00 -9.52 -6.33
N SER A 51 -7.06 -8.38 -7.00
CA SER A 51 -7.96 -8.15 -8.13
C SER A 51 -7.69 -9.09 -9.31
N ASP A 52 -6.44 -9.52 -9.52
CA ASP A 52 -6.06 -10.49 -10.55
C ASP A 52 -6.29 -11.96 -10.14
N GLY A 53 -6.67 -12.21 -8.89
CA GLY A 53 -6.92 -13.54 -8.32
C GLY A 53 -5.65 -14.33 -7.97
N SER A 54 -4.48 -13.70 -7.95
CA SER A 54 -3.19 -14.37 -7.68
C SER A 54 -2.94 -14.73 -6.21
N GLY A 55 -3.80 -14.31 -5.30
CA GLY A 55 -3.69 -14.56 -3.87
C GLY A 55 -4.32 -13.44 -3.06
N ASP A 56 -3.83 -13.25 -1.84
CA ASP A 56 -4.36 -12.27 -0.91
C ASP A 56 -3.34 -11.17 -0.59
N PHE A 57 -3.80 -10.07 -0.02
CA PHE A 57 -3.00 -8.95 0.49
C PHE A 57 -3.74 -8.28 1.66
N SER A 58 -3.05 -7.47 2.45
CA SER A 58 -3.66 -6.66 3.51
C SER A 58 -3.30 -5.19 3.35
N PHE A 59 -4.04 -4.33 4.04
CA PHE A 59 -3.67 -2.94 4.22
C PHE A 59 -2.82 -2.78 5.47
N PHE A 60 -2.08 -1.69 5.53
CA PHE A 60 -1.50 -1.17 6.75
C PHE A 60 -2.11 0.20 7.00
N GLU A 61 -2.73 0.35 8.16
CA GLU A 61 -3.30 1.63 8.60
C GLU A 61 -2.19 2.49 9.20
N VAL A 62 -2.01 3.68 8.64
CA VAL A 62 -1.03 4.66 9.08
C VAL A 62 -1.67 5.53 10.16
N THR A 63 -1.31 5.25 11.41
CA THR A 63 -1.79 5.99 12.59
C THR A 63 -0.63 6.69 13.31
N ALA A 64 -0.96 7.62 14.21
CA ALA A 64 0.01 8.33 15.05
C ALA A 64 0.93 7.39 15.83
N ASP A 65 0.35 6.28 16.30
CA ASP A 65 1.01 5.36 17.23
C ASP A 65 1.77 4.25 16.50
N SER A 66 1.41 3.94 15.24
CA SER A 66 1.97 2.81 14.49
C SER A 66 3.10 3.20 13.53
N ALA A 67 3.07 4.41 12.97
CA ALA A 67 3.98 4.82 11.92
C ALA A 67 4.24 6.34 11.92
N ASP A 68 4.54 6.90 13.10
CA ASP A 68 4.92 8.31 13.23
C ASP A 68 6.08 8.65 12.27
N GLY A 69 5.89 9.74 11.51
CA GLY A 69 6.84 10.20 10.51
C GLY A 69 6.90 9.35 9.23
N MET A 70 5.89 8.53 8.94
CA MET A 70 5.84 7.81 7.67
C MET A 70 5.76 8.76 6.47
N ARG A 71 6.64 8.52 5.51
CA ARG A 71 6.74 9.28 4.26
C ARG A 71 6.66 8.36 3.07
N ILE A 72 6.06 8.87 1.99
CA ILE A 72 6.16 8.27 0.66
C ILE A 72 6.87 9.23 -0.29
N PHE A 73 7.75 8.67 -1.10
CA PHE A 73 8.50 9.32 -2.16
C PHE A 73 8.00 8.75 -3.50
N PRO A 74 6.96 9.35 -4.12
CA PRO A 74 6.42 8.86 -5.38
C PRO A 74 7.51 8.79 -6.45
N PHE A 75 7.56 7.68 -7.20
CA PHE A 75 8.61 7.49 -8.20
C PHE A 75 8.58 8.56 -9.29
N GLN A 76 7.40 9.05 -9.65
CA GLN A 76 7.25 10.14 -10.61
C GLN A 76 7.94 11.45 -10.18
N TYR A 77 8.21 11.64 -8.88
CA TYR A 77 8.85 12.86 -8.36
C TYR A 77 10.37 12.82 -8.47
N GLU A 78 10.99 11.65 -8.66
CA GLU A 78 12.46 11.52 -8.64
C GLU A 78 13.18 12.41 -9.65
N ASN A 79 12.48 12.80 -10.73
CA ASN A 79 13.02 13.66 -11.78
C ASN A 79 12.36 15.05 -11.83
N ILE A 80 11.55 15.43 -10.84
CA ILE A 80 10.83 16.71 -10.80
C ILE A 80 11.45 17.62 -9.72
N PRO A 81 12.20 18.67 -10.10
CA PRO A 81 12.79 19.59 -9.14
C PRO A 81 11.75 20.23 -8.21
N GLY A 82 12.01 20.19 -6.90
CA GLY A 82 11.14 20.80 -5.88
C GLY A 82 9.97 19.93 -5.42
N LYS A 83 9.80 18.71 -5.95
CA LYS A 83 8.92 17.70 -5.37
C LYS A 83 9.77 16.69 -4.60
N GLU A 84 9.55 16.58 -3.30
CA GLU A 84 10.37 15.74 -2.43
C GLU A 84 9.62 14.47 -2.02
N CYS A 85 8.59 14.63 -1.20
CA CYS A 85 7.84 13.52 -0.63
C CYS A 85 6.44 13.98 -0.23
N ILE A 86 5.62 12.99 0.06
CA ILE A 86 4.33 13.14 0.70
C ILE A 86 4.54 12.67 2.13
N ASP A 87 4.52 13.60 3.07
CA ASP A 87 4.32 13.25 4.48
C ASP A 87 2.91 12.66 4.57
N LEU A 88 2.80 11.40 4.97
CA LEU A 88 1.48 10.82 5.23
C LEU A 88 1.02 11.44 6.55
N PRO A 89 0.03 12.33 6.53
CA PRO A 89 -0.39 13.02 7.73
C PRO A 89 -0.97 11.99 8.72
N ILE A 90 -0.95 12.34 10.01
CA ILE A 90 -1.55 11.56 11.10
C ILE A 90 -3.08 11.66 11.00
N VAL A 91 -3.65 11.18 9.92
CA VAL A 91 -5.09 11.09 9.66
C VAL A 91 -5.26 9.81 8.87
N ASP A 92 -5.74 8.77 9.54
CA ASP A 92 -6.02 7.41 9.09
C ASP A 92 -5.90 7.24 7.57
N GLN A 93 -4.69 6.91 7.09
CA GLN A 93 -4.45 6.56 5.69
C GLN A 93 -4.14 5.09 5.57
N TYR A 94 -4.34 4.53 4.38
CA TYR A 94 -4.11 3.12 4.15
C TYR A 94 -2.99 2.96 3.13
N VAL A 95 -2.02 2.11 3.44
CA VAL A 95 -0.95 1.76 2.51
C VAL A 95 -0.99 0.26 2.21
N VAL A 96 -0.66 -0.07 0.98
CA VAL A 96 -0.41 -1.45 0.55
C VAL A 96 1.06 -1.55 0.22
N PHE A 97 1.77 -2.47 0.86
CA PHE A 97 3.17 -2.72 0.58
C PHE A 97 3.34 -3.59 -0.67
N ALA A 98 4.47 -3.40 -1.35
CA ALA A 98 4.97 -4.35 -2.33
C ALA A 98 5.21 -5.73 -1.67
N ASP A 99 4.90 -6.81 -2.39
CA ASP A 99 5.17 -8.17 -1.93
C ASP A 99 6.67 -8.46 -1.95
N TYR A 100 7.39 -7.83 -2.88
CA TYR A 100 8.81 -8.01 -3.08
C TYR A 100 9.61 -6.89 -2.42
N GLN A 101 10.30 -7.22 -1.32
CA GLN A 101 11.04 -6.25 -0.53
C GLN A 101 12.50 -6.07 -1.03
N PRO A 102 12.95 -4.83 -1.30
CA PRO A 102 14.28 -4.55 -1.86
C PRO A 102 15.49 -4.93 -1.00
N ASP A 103 15.30 -5.19 0.28
CA ASP A 103 16.35 -5.43 1.28
C ASP A 103 16.58 -6.92 1.58
N THR A 104 15.94 -7.81 0.82
CA THR A 104 16.04 -9.26 1.01
C THR A 104 17.12 -9.90 0.14
N LEU A 105 17.65 -11.06 0.55
CA LEU A 105 18.55 -11.84 -0.32
C LEU A 105 17.81 -12.32 -1.58
N GLU A 106 16.51 -12.58 -1.47
CA GLU A 106 15.65 -12.90 -2.62
C GLU A 106 15.70 -11.78 -3.65
N PHE A 107 15.63 -10.51 -3.19
CA PHE A 107 15.82 -9.32 -4.03
C PHE A 107 17.02 -9.44 -4.97
N ILE A 108 18.15 -9.81 -4.38
CA ILE A 108 19.46 -9.87 -5.04
C ILE A 108 19.55 -11.08 -5.97
N CYS A 109 19.05 -12.24 -5.53
CA CYS A 109 19.22 -13.50 -6.27
C CYS A 109 18.20 -13.67 -7.40
N ASN A 110 16.97 -13.18 -7.23
CA ASN A 110 15.84 -13.43 -8.14
C ASN A 110 15.02 -12.16 -8.43
N PRO A 111 15.63 -11.05 -8.92
CA PRO A 111 14.96 -9.76 -9.08
C PRO A 111 13.64 -9.88 -9.85
N GLN A 112 12.53 -9.50 -9.22
CA GLN A 112 11.21 -9.46 -9.87
C GLN A 112 10.91 -8.11 -10.54
N TYR A 113 11.47 -7.03 -10.01
CA TYR A 113 11.32 -5.70 -10.60
C TYR A 113 12.51 -5.39 -11.50
N HIS A 114 12.25 -5.20 -12.78
CA HIS A 114 13.23 -4.74 -13.77
C HIS A 114 12.90 -3.33 -14.28
N SER A 115 11.69 -2.85 -14.02
CA SER A 115 11.15 -1.57 -14.46
C SER A 115 10.06 -1.06 -13.51
N TYR A 116 9.67 0.21 -13.64
CA TYR A 116 8.48 0.74 -12.95
C TYR A 116 7.20 0.02 -13.39
N GLU A 117 7.14 -0.46 -14.64
CA GLU A 117 5.98 -1.20 -15.15
C GLU A 117 5.74 -2.50 -14.39
N ASP A 118 6.80 -3.17 -13.91
CA ASP A 118 6.68 -4.38 -13.10
C ASP A 118 6.03 -4.07 -11.74
N ILE A 119 6.43 -2.96 -11.12
CA ILE A 119 5.86 -2.47 -9.86
C ILE A 119 4.39 -2.07 -10.06
N LEU A 120 4.10 -1.29 -11.10
CA LEU A 120 2.75 -0.87 -11.43
C LEU A 120 1.84 -2.07 -11.69
N LYS A 121 2.34 -3.09 -12.40
CA LYS A 121 1.62 -4.32 -12.68
C LYS A 121 1.24 -5.07 -11.40
N GLU A 122 2.13 -5.14 -10.41
CA GLU A 122 1.81 -5.77 -9.13
C GLU A 122 0.69 -5.02 -8.40
N PHE A 123 0.80 -3.69 -8.25
CA PHE A 123 -0.23 -2.92 -7.54
C PHE A 123 -1.57 -2.93 -8.27
N LYS A 124 -1.57 -2.90 -9.61
CA LYS A 124 -2.78 -3.14 -10.39
C LYS A 124 -3.33 -4.54 -10.17
N GLY A 125 -2.47 -5.55 -10.14
CA GLY A 125 -2.85 -6.92 -9.78
C GLY A 125 -3.57 -7.00 -8.44
N LYS A 126 -3.14 -6.22 -7.44
CA LYS A 126 -3.80 -6.11 -6.13
C LYS A 126 -5.13 -5.36 -6.20
N LEU A 127 -5.15 -4.16 -6.80
CA LEU A 127 -6.16 -3.14 -6.51
C LEU A 127 -7.04 -2.71 -7.70
N GLU A 128 -6.66 -2.97 -8.96
CA GLU A 128 -7.22 -2.29 -10.14
C GLU A 128 -8.75 -2.43 -10.28
N LYS A 129 -9.31 -3.62 -10.01
CA LYS A 129 -10.77 -3.83 -10.11
C LYS A 129 -11.58 -3.18 -8.99
N TYR A 130 -10.92 -2.74 -7.93
CA TYR A 130 -11.56 -2.20 -6.74
C TYR A 130 -11.48 -0.67 -6.68
N LEU A 131 -10.61 -0.06 -7.48
CA LEU A 131 -10.41 1.39 -7.52
C LEU A 131 -11.10 2.02 -8.73
N PRO A 132 -11.35 3.35 -8.72
CA PRO A 132 -11.84 4.08 -9.87
C PRO A 132 -10.93 3.93 -11.11
N GLU A 133 -11.51 3.92 -12.32
CA GLU A 133 -10.75 3.77 -13.57
C GLU A 133 -9.66 4.84 -13.76
N ASN A 134 -9.86 6.04 -13.20
CA ASN A 134 -8.95 7.18 -13.27
C ASN A 134 -8.04 7.32 -12.03
N PHE A 135 -7.86 6.26 -11.24
CA PHE A 135 -6.98 6.29 -10.07
C PHE A 135 -5.54 6.71 -10.46
N PRO A 136 -4.95 7.70 -9.77
CA PRO A 136 -3.69 8.32 -10.18
C PRO A 136 -2.46 7.51 -9.74
N TRP A 137 -2.27 6.30 -10.29
CA TRP A 137 -1.22 5.35 -9.90
C TRP A 137 0.18 5.95 -9.73
N ASP A 138 0.62 6.75 -10.70
CA ASP A 138 1.96 7.35 -10.70
C ASP A 138 2.16 8.31 -9.51
N GLU A 139 1.08 8.90 -9.01
CA GLU A 139 1.11 9.78 -7.84
C GLU A 139 1.06 9.04 -6.51
N ARG A 140 0.57 7.79 -6.52
CA ARG A 140 0.31 6.99 -5.32
C ARG A 140 1.41 5.98 -5.02
N ILE A 141 2.14 5.53 -6.03
CA ILE A 141 3.20 4.52 -5.89
C ILE A 141 4.56 5.18 -5.66
N GLY A 142 5.25 4.75 -4.61
CA GLY A 142 6.57 5.28 -4.27
C GLY A 142 7.34 4.45 -3.26
N ARG A 143 8.54 4.94 -2.93
CA ARG A 143 9.32 4.41 -1.82
C ARG A 143 8.71 4.90 -0.51
N TYR A 144 8.55 4.04 0.48
CA TYR A 144 8.16 4.48 1.82
C TYR A 144 9.33 4.44 2.79
N SER A 145 9.25 5.23 3.86
CA SER A 145 10.16 5.15 5.00
C SER A 145 9.44 5.58 6.28
N TYR A 146 9.62 4.82 7.37
CA TYR A 146 9.17 5.20 8.72
C TYR A 146 10.04 4.52 9.78
N ALA A 147 9.90 4.93 11.04
CA ALA A 147 10.58 4.31 12.17
C ALA A 147 9.56 3.89 13.23
N VAL A 148 9.77 2.74 13.86
CA VAL A 148 8.93 2.25 14.97
C VAL A 148 9.79 2.10 16.22
N TYR A 149 9.26 2.49 17.36
CA TYR A 149 9.87 2.23 18.66
C TYR A 149 9.60 0.78 19.09
N ALA A 150 10.67 0.04 19.41
CA ALA A 150 10.62 -1.36 19.85
C ALA A 150 11.31 -1.55 21.21
#